data_AF-A0A2I1DL06-F1
#
_entry.id   AF-A0A2I1DL06-F1
#
_cell.length_a   1.000
_cell.length_b   1.000
_cell.length_c   1.000
_cell.angle_alpha   90.00
_cell.angle_beta   90.00
_cell.angle_gamma   90.00
#
_symmetry.space_group_name_H-M   'P 1'
#
loop_
_entity.id
_entity.type
_entity.pdbx_description
1 polymer ?
#
loop_
_entity_poly.entity_id
_entity_poly.type
_entity_poly.pdbx_seq_one_letter_code
_entity_poly.pdbx_strand_id
1 'polypeptide(L)'
;MSTNYSPFKPPLKSVAKTSATISGELDGALPYDALNTIVKDYLIPQVLGYSSGENQILSLPFLKMRFVQFDEYSNALAKQLNYPGHPETRLAYLDSGFSQAILLCNLLFQNEGTLKPFREDVGIEALQEFRVIIRRSIPISKEQVNAFDLLDDDQRRERQHRIVAEAKKRGESDSEIRQSMDEWIRSEIIKGNPALSETDEIGGGRYRLNLTKLLEGDERSFLAVSALTRCATLHYVEEATDTLVLDYWVNDATKQAFLENFDHDPLVLFQALQVLLTLNQFAVSDSLKADLYQSDSLYASETVPILASDERIMRFKHFWVKKANVAKSVLLKSFSDGEHQLLHTLGLCLLFKNTQSLFLLDEPETHFNPDWRANFVTRLHQSFNGSDGQEMLITTHNPFLISDSRPEKVLVFNKSNGVVSVGYPDYNTMGASINKITMATFGKRETIGLRAQGMLDDFRERSKDANENQEQLIAEINHQLGDSVEKVLLIKTILDVGADNGHREKPRQNKILHNIIKLMKRFIPQKRGVFEVPNGGEGQD
;
A
#
# COMPACT_ATOMS: atom_id res chain seq x y z
N MET A 1 4.04 -51.41 -8.35
CA MET A 1 3.98 -51.04 -6.92
C MET A 1 3.43 -49.63 -6.83
N SER A 2 2.15 -49.51 -6.46
CA SER A 2 1.47 -48.23 -6.22
C SER A 2 1.65 -47.81 -4.77
N THR A 3 1.93 -46.55 -4.51
CA THR A 3 1.67 -45.93 -3.20
C THR A 3 1.01 -44.58 -3.40
N ASN A 4 -0.12 -44.45 -2.72
CA ASN A 4 -1.13 -43.41 -2.80
C ASN A 4 -0.68 -42.11 -2.11
N TYR A 5 -1.06 -40.97 -2.67
CA TYR A 5 -1.29 -39.74 -1.92
C TYR A 5 -2.69 -39.21 -2.26
N SER A 6 -3.54 -39.15 -1.23
CA SER A 6 -4.92 -38.68 -1.29
C SER A 6 -4.99 -37.18 -0.99
N PRO A 7 -5.78 -36.37 -1.71
CA PRO A 7 -6.03 -34.98 -1.35
C PRO A 7 -7.11 -34.88 -0.27
N PHE A 8 -6.88 -34.01 0.70
CA PHE A 8 -7.75 -33.73 1.85
C PHE A 8 -8.97 -32.90 1.39
N LYS A 9 -10.20 -33.40 1.61
CA LYS A 9 -11.47 -32.67 1.45
C LYS A 9 -12.02 -32.31 2.84
N PRO A 10 -12.48 -31.08 3.11
CA PRO A 10 -13.19 -30.76 4.35
C PRO A 10 -14.65 -31.28 4.32
N PRO A 11 -15.28 -31.53 5.49
CA PRO A 11 -16.58 -32.18 5.54
C PRO A 11 -17.72 -31.19 5.33
N LEU A 12 -18.51 -31.41 4.29
CA LEU A 12 -19.86 -30.86 4.13
C LEU A 12 -20.80 -31.63 5.07
N LYS A 13 -21.27 -30.99 6.15
CA LYS A 13 -22.43 -31.48 6.91
C LYS A 13 -23.70 -31.01 6.20
N SER A 14 -24.47 -31.97 5.72
CA SER A 14 -25.81 -31.82 5.14
C SER A 14 -26.80 -31.26 6.15
N VAL A 15 -27.44 -30.13 5.84
CA VAL A 15 -28.65 -29.68 6.54
C VAL A 15 -29.85 -30.24 5.78
N ALA A 16 -30.56 -31.17 6.42
CA ALA A 16 -31.79 -31.75 5.92
C ALA A 16 -32.91 -30.70 5.86
N LYS A 17 -33.57 -30.57 4.71
CA LYS A 17 -34.85 -29.87 4.59
C LYS A 17 -35.90 -30.65 5.35
N THR A 18 -36.39 -30.09 6.45
CA THR A 18 -37.61 -30.58 7.11
C THR A 18 -38.65 -29.46 7.03
N SER A 19 -39.60 -29.62 6.12
CA SER A 19 -40.82 -28.83 6.03
C SER A 19 -41.74 -29.23 7.19
N ALA A 20 -41.94 -28.33 8.15
CA ALA A 20 -42.98 -28.45 9.17
C ALA A 20 -43.87 -27.21 9.11
N THR A 21 -45.09 -27.43 8.62
CA THR A 21 -46.21 -26.49 8.62
C THR A 21 -46.63 -26.24 10.08
N ILE A 22 -46.66 -24.99 10.52
CA ILE A 22 -47.28 -24.60 11.79
C ILE A 22 -48.38 -23.59 11.50
N SER A 23 -49.62 -24.06 11.67
CA SER A 23 -50.85 -23.27 11.78
C SER A 23 -51.09 -22.93 13.25
N GLY A 24 -51.27 -21.64 13.58
CA GLY A 24 -51.72 -21.21 14.90
C GLY A 24 -51.57 -19.69 15.11
N GLU A 25 -52.69 -18.98 15.11
CA GLU A 25 -52.81 -17.56 15.51
C GLU A 25 -52.70 -17.40 17.04
N LEU A 26 -52.01 -16.35 17.52
CA LEU A 26 -52.55 -15.33 18.44
C LEU A 26 -51.46 -14.36 18.95
N ASP A 27 -51.70 -13.08 18.62
CA ASP A 27 -51.49 -11.84 19.39
C ASP A 27 -50.26 -11.65 20.29
N GLY A 28 -49.44 -10.68 19.91
CA GLY A 28 -48.43 -10.05 20.76
C GLY A 28 -47.43 -9.24 19.95
N ALA A 29 -47.69 -7.94 19.79
CA ALA A 29 -46.85 -7.03 19.03
C ALA A 29 -45.41 -6.94 19.57
N LEU A 30 -44.44 -7.27 18.71
CA LEU A 30 -43.10 -6.67 18.71
C LEU A 30 -42.72 -6.34 17.25
N PRO A 31 -42.16 -5.16 16.96
CA PRO A 31 -42.02 -4.68 15.58
C PRO A 31 -40.99 -5.51 14.81
N TYR A 32 -41.35 -5.87 13.58
CA TYR A 32 -40.53 -6.57 12.59
C TYR A 32 -39.25 -5.80 12.17
N ASP A 33 -39.01 -4.61 12.75
CA ASP A 33 -37.83 -3.77 12.52
C ASP A 33 -36.72 -3.93 13.58
N ALA A 34 -36.96 -4.59 14.72
CA ALA A 34 -35.98 -4.68 15.81
C ALA A 34 -34.99 -5.87 15.69
N LEU A 35 -35.24 -6.82 14.78
CA LEU A 35 -34.39 -8.02 14.60
C LEU A 35 -33.43 -7.93 13.41
N ASN A 36 -33.58 -6.93 12.54
CA ASN A 36 -32.54 -6.54 11.59
C ASN A 36 -31.45 -5.65 12.21
N THR A 37 -31.57 -5.35 13.51
CA THR A 37 -30.56 -4.64 14.31
C THR A 37 -29.72 -5.62 15.14
N ILE A 38 -29.41 -6.79 14.60
CA ILE A 38 -28.26 -7.60 15.04
C ILE A 38 -27.14 -7.33 14.04
N VAL A 39 -26.46 -6.21 14.28
CA VAL A 39 -25.11 -5.83 13.85
C VAL A 39 -24.58 -6.67 12.68
N LYS A 40 -24.88 -6.23 11.45
CA LYS A 40 -23.94 -6.48 10.35
C LYS A 40 -22.66 -5.77 10.75
N ASP A 41 -21.63 -6.56 11.01
CA ASP A 41 -20.32 -6.08 11.42
C ASP A 41 -19.84 -5.01 10.46
N TYR A 42 -19.66 -3.81 11.00
CA TYR A 42 -18.95 -2.71 10.35
C TYR A 42 -17.66 -3.22 9.71
N LEU A 43 -17.24 -2.55 8.64
CA LEU A 43 -15.94 -2.61 7.95
C LEU A 43 -14.71 -2.65 8.89
N ILE A 44 -14.56 -3.71 9.70
CA ILE A 44 -13.48 -3.83 10.67
C ILE A 44 -12.49 -4.83 10.09
N PRO A 45 -11.27 -4.37 9.76
CA PRO A 45 -10.24 -5.23 9.20
C PRO A 45 -10.02 -6.45 10.10
N GLN A 46 -9.72 -7.59 9.51
CA GLN A 46 -9.03 -8.63 10.25
C GLN A 46 -7.62 -8.12 10.53
N VAL A 47 -7.29 -7.95 11.81
CA VAL A 47 -6.01 -7.42 12.26
C VAL A 47 -5.12 -8.56 12.70
N LEU A 48 -4.00 -8.70 11.99
CA LEU A 48 -2.92 -9.60 12.32
C LEU A 48 -1.97 -8.89 13.30
N GLY A 49 -2.12 -9.19 14.59
CA GLY A 49 -1.17 -8.74 15.61
C GLY A 49 0.09 -9.60 15.56
N TYR A 50 1.23 -8.99 15.21
CA TYR A 50 2.52 -9.68 15.07
C TYR A 50 3.49 -9.32 16.20
N SER A 51 4.52 -10.17 16.45
CA SER A 51 5.53 -9.94 17.49
C SER A 51 7.00 -9.91 17.00
N SER A 52 7.30 -9.74 15.71
CA SER A 52 8.69 -9.71 15.19
C SER A 52 8.86 -8.85 13.92
N GLY A 53 9.10 -7.54 14.06
CA GLY A 53 9.01 -6.55 12.98
C GLY A 53 10.16 -6.49 11.96
N GLU A 54 10.30 -7.49 11.09
CA GLU A 54 11.13 -7.34 9.87
C GLU A 54 10.68 -8.20 8.69
N ASN A 55 9.48 -8.74 8.77
CA ASN A 55 9.04 -9.83 7.91
C ASN A 55 7.92 -9.32 6.99
N GLN A 56 8.30 -8.91 5.77
CA GLN A 56 7.42 -8.62 4.63
C GLN A 56 6.65 -9.88 4.15
N ILE A 57 5.91 -10.51 5.06
CA ILE A 57 5.30 -11.84 4.87
C ILE A 57 4.16 -11.76 3.86
N LEU A 58 3.40 -10.66 3.85
CA LEU A 58 2.28 -10.53 2.95
C LEU A 58 2.70 -10.07 1.56
N SER A 59 3.73 -9.23 1.41
CA SER A 59 4.06 -8.61 0.12
C SER A 59 4.85 -9.51 -0.83
N LEU A 60 5.81 -10.29 -0.32
CA LEU A 60 6.75 -11.08 -1.14
C LEU A 60 6.09 -12.06 -2.13
N PRO A 61 5.03 -12.82 -1.75
CA PRO A 61 4.35 -13.70 -2.70
C PRO A 61 3.74 -12.95 -3.90
N PHE A 62 3.35 -11.69 -3.71
CA PHE A 62 2.72 -10.87 -4.75
C PHE A 62 3.69 -10.03 -5.55
N LEU A 63 4.94 -9.86 -5.10
CA LEU A 63 5.98 -9.16 -5.86
C LEU A 63 6.12 -9.73 -7.28
N LYS A 64 6.04 -11.06 -7.40
CA LYS A 64 6.13 -11.81 -8.66
C LYS A 64 5.05 -11.39 -9.67
N MET A 65 3.90 -10.91 -9.21
CA MET A 65 2.79 -10.49 -10.10
C MET A 65 3.18 -9.34 -11.02
N ARG A 66 4.11 -8.47 -10.63
CA ARG A 66 4.58 -7.37 -11.50
C ARG A 66 5.29 -7.89 -12.74
N PHE A 67 6.08 -8.97 -12.59
CA PHE A 67 6.77 -9.59 -13.71
C PHE A 67 5.81 -10.40 -14.57
N VAL A 68 4.83 -11.07 -13.96
CA VAL A 68 3.77 -11.76 -14.71
C VAL A 68 2.99 -10.79 -15.60
N GLN A 69 2.62 -9.62 -15.09
CA GLN A 69 1.94 -8.58 -15.86
C GLN A 69 2.81 -7.99 -16.98
N PHE A 70 4.12 -7.83 -16.72
CA PHE A 70 5.07 -7.39 -17.75
C PHE A 70 5.26 -8.46 -18.85
N ASP A 71 5.36 -9.74 -18.48
CA ASP A 71 5.52 -10.85 -19.40
C ASP A 71 4.26 -11.07 -20.24
N GLU A 72 3.07 -10.88 -19.65
CA GLU A 72 1.77 -10.85 -20.34
C GLU A 72 1.80 -9.81 -21.47
N TYR A 73 2.16 -8.57 -21.15
CA TYR A 73 2.29 -7.49 -22.13
C TYR A 73 3.37 -7.78 -23.18
N SER A 74 4.55 -8.24 -22.76
CA SER A 74 5.68 -8.55 -23.65
C SER A 74 5.33 -9.65 -24.64
N ASN A 75 4.59 -10.68 -24.20
CA ASN A 75 4.09 -11.75 -25.05
C ASN A 75 3.04 -11.24 -26.05
N ALA A 76 2.13 -10.36 -25.64
CA ALA A 76 1.19 -9.71 -26.56
C ALA A 76 1.93 -8.88 -27.62
N LEU A 77 2.96 -8.13 -27.22
CA LEU A 77 3.81 -7.33 -28.11
C LEU A 77 4.56 -8.20 -29.14
N ALA A 78 5.18 -9.29 -28.68
CA ALA A 78 5.91 -10.20 -29.55
C ALA A 78 5.00 -10.88 -30.58
N LYS A 79 3.82 -11.35 -30.13
CA LYS A 79 2.82 -12.02 -30.97
C LYS A 79 1.91 -11.08 -31.76
N GLN A 80 2.07 -9.76 -31.59
CA GLN A 80 1.23 -8.74 -32.23
C GLN A 80 -0.27 -8.94 -31.92
N LEU A 81 -0.57 -9.34 -30.69
CA LEU A 81 -1.94 -9.53 -30.22
C LEU A 81 -2.54 -8.19 -29.77
N ASN A 82 -3.87 -8.10 -29.82
CA ASN A 82 -4.58 -6.98 -29.21
C ASN A 82 -4.40 -7.05 -27.69
N TYR A 83 -4.01 -5.93 -27.08
CA TYR A 83 -3.90 -5.80 -25.63
C TYR A 83 -5.01 -4.86 -25.11
N PRO A 84 -5.80 -5.26 -24.10
CA PRO A 84 -6.96 -4.48 -23.65
C PRO A 84 -6.59 -3.18 -22.91
N GLY A 85 -5.31 -2.94 -22.65
CA GLY A 85 -4.83 -1.73 -21.95
C GLY A 85 -4.83 -1.84 -20.43
N HIS A 86 -5.18 -3.01 -19.89
CA HIS A 86 -5.10 -3.35 -18.47
C HIS A 86 -4.60 -4.80 -18.31
N PRO A 87 -3.98 -5.17 -17.18
CA PRO A 87 -3.60 -6.56 -16.94
C PRO A 87 -4.81 -7.49 -16.86
N GLU A 88 -4.66 -8.75 -17.30
CA GLU A 88 -5.69 -9.78 -17.14
C GLU A 88 -5.87 -10.19 -15.67
N THR A 89 -4.79 -10.13 -14.88
CA THR A 89 -4.80 -10.57 -13.49
C THR A 89 -5.58 -9.61 -12.60
N ARG A 90 -6.49 -10.15 -11.77
CA ARG A 90 -7.24 -9.37 -10.77
C ARG A 90 -6.45 -9.07 -9.47
N LEU A 91 -5.19 -9.51 -9.40
CA LEU A 91 -4.28 -9.28 -8.29
C LEU A 91 -3.33 -8.14 -8.65
N ALA A 92 -3.20 -7.15 -7.76
CA ALA A 92 -2.30 -6.03 -7.94
C ALA A 92 -1.38 -5.88 -6.73
N TYR A 93 -0.07 -5.86 -6.97
CA TYR A 93 0.92 -5.53 -5.95
C TYR A 93 1.33 -4.06 -6.09
N LEU A 94 0.87 -3.23 -5.16
CA LEU A 94 0.94 -1.77 -5.25
C LEU A 94 1.87 -1.19 -4.18
N ASP A 95 3.16 -1.15 -4.51
CA ASP A 95 4.20 -0.55 -3.69
C ASP A 95 4.27 0.98 -3.84
N SER A 96 5.28 1.60 -3.22
CA SER A 96 5.51 3.05 -3.28
C SER A 96 5.79 3.58 -4.70
N GLY A 97 6.14 2.72 -5.66
CA GLY A 97 6.31 3.08 -7.06
C GLY A 97 5.00 3.52 -7.73
N PHE A 98 3.85 3.10 -7.19
CA PHE A 98 2.53 3.46 -7.70
C PHE A 98 1.89 4.65 -6.97
N SER A 99 2.47 5.13 -5.86
CA SER A 99 1.84 6.16 -5.01
C SER A 99 1.47 7.44 -5.77
N GLN A 100 2.32 7.90 -6.70
CA GLN A 100 2.02 9.08 -7.51
C GLN A 100 0.86 8.85 -8.48
N ALA A 101 0.76 7.65 -9.07
CA ALA A 101 -0.35 7.29 -9.96
C ALA A 101 -1.67 7.19 -9.17
N ILE A 102 -1.66 6.54 -8.01
CA ILE A 102 -2.81 6.43 -7.11
C ILE A 102 -3.30 7.82 -6.70
N LEU A 103 -2.38 8.69 -6.28
CA LEU A 103 -2.72 10.05 -5.85
C LEU A 103 -3.25 10.87 -7.02
N LEU A 104 -2.64 10.77 -8.21
CA LEU A 104 -3.09 11.46 -9.41
C LEU A 104 -4.55 11.11 -9.75
N CYS A 105 -4.88 9.82 -9.79
CA CYS A 105 -6.24 9.36 -10.09
C CYS A 105 -7.24 9.93 -9.09
N ASN A 106 -6.92 9.90 -7.81
CA ASN A 106 -7.79 10.44 -6.77
C ASN A 106 -7.97 11.97 -6.90
N LEU A 107 -6.89 12.74 -7.10
CA LEU A 107 -6.96 14.20 -7.18
C LEU A 107 -7.66 14.71 -8.46
N LEU A 108 -7.66 13.92 -9.54
CA LEU A 108 -8.33 14.29 -10.79
C LEU A 108 -9.82 13.95 -10.80
N PHE A 109 -10.23 12.81 -10.21
CA PHE A 109 -11.60 12.28 -10.36
C PHE A 109 -12.47 12.45 -9.11
N GLN A 110 -11.89 12.47 -7.91
CA GLN A 110 -12.68 12.47 -6.69
C GLN A 110 -13.18 13.87 -6.34
N ASN A 111 -14.40 13.94 -5.80
CA ASN A 111 -14.96 15.19 -5.30
C ASN A 111 -14.32 15.64 -3.97
N GLU A 112 -14.55 16.90 -3.60
CA GLU A 112 -13.96 17.48 -2.39
C GLU A 112 -14.33 16.74 -1.10
N GLY A 113 -15.55 16.20 -1.01
CA GLY A 113 -16.00 15.44 0.15
C GLY A 113 -15.21 14.15 0.34
N THR A 114 -14.91 13.45 -0.76
CA THR A 114 -14.11 12.22 -0.76
C THR A 114 -12.65 12.50 -0.40
N LEU A 115 -12.10 13.62 -0.86
CA LEU A 115 -10.70 14.01 -0.63
C LEU A 115 -10.47 14.65 0.76
N LYS A 116 -11.50 14.67 1.62
CA LYS A 116 -11.42 15.21 2.98
C LYS A 116 -10.23 14.67 3.79
N PRO A 117 -9.91 13.35 3.81
CA PRO A 117 -8.75 12.86 4.56
C PRO A 117 -7.41 13.47 4.09
N PHE A 118 -7.23 13.67 2.78
CA PHE A 118 -6.01 14.28 2.25
C PHE A 118 -5.88 15.76 2.64
N ARG A 119 -7.02 16.47 2.70
CA ARG A 119 -7.07 17.87 3.11
C ARG A 119 -6.85 18.04 4.61
N GLU A 120 -7.49 17.21 5.44
CA GLU A 120 -7.41 17.31 6.90
C GLU A 120 -6.07 16.84 7.46
N ASP A 121 -5.57 15.70 7.01
CA ASP A 121 -4.39 15.07 7.62
C ASP A 121 -3.07 15.56 7.00
N VAL A 122 -3.07 15.78 5.67
CA VAL A 122 -1.86 16.15 4.92
C VAL A 122 -1.90 17.60 4.43
N GLY A 123 -3.07 18.23 4.38
CA GLY A 123 -3.22 19.60 3.93
C GLY A 123 -3.21 19.77 2.42
N ILE A 124 -3.47 18.73 1.61
CA ILE A 124 -3.53 18.88 0.14
C ILE A 124 -4.85 19.57 -0.23
N GLU A 125 -4.76 20.76 -0.83
CA GLU A 125 -5.91 21.51 -1.32
C GLU A 125 -6.22 21.20 -2.78
N ALA A 126 -5.20 21.19 -3.63
CA ALA A 126 -5.35 20.97 -5.07
C ALA A 126 -4.07 20.46 -5.73
N LEU A 127 -4.22 19.66 -6.78
CA LEU A 127 -3.18 19.41 -7.77
C LEU A 127 -3.03 20.64 -8.68
N GLN A 128 -1.81 21.08 -8.94
CA GLN A 128 -1.55 22.28 -9.74
C GLN A 128 -0.96 21.93 -11.11
N GLU A 129 0.08 21.11 -11.12
CA GLU A 129 0.72 20.65 -12.34
C GLU A 129 1.39 19.29 -12.09
N PHE A 130 1.57 18.55 -13.18
CA PHE A 130 2.38 17.35 -13.23
C PHE A 130 2.87 17.12 -14.65
N ARG A 131 3.95 16.36 -14.76
CA ARG A 131 4.52 15.92 -16.04
C ARG A 131 4.57 14.41 -16.06
N VAL A 132 4.09 13.81 -17.14
CA VAL A 132 4.30 12.40 -17.46
C VAL A 132 5.34 12.33 -18.57
N ILE A 133 6.36 11.51 -18.38
CA ILE A 133 7.40 11.27 -19.38
C ILE A 133 7.36 9.80 -19.75
N ILE A 134 7.24 9.52 -21.06
CA ILE A 134 7.12 8.18 -21.63
C ILE A 134 8.22 7.98 -22.67
N ARG A 135 9.25 7.21 -22.34
CA ARG A 135 10.26 6.75 -23.29
C ARG A 135 9.68 5.58 -24.09
N ARG A 136 9.45 5.78 -25.39
CA ARG A 136 8.73 4.81 -26.23
C ARG A 136 9.60 3.62 -26.60
N SER A 137 10.85 3.88 -26.96
CA SER A 137 11.76 2.83 -27.43
C SER A 137 13.01 2.62 -26.57
N ILE A 138 13.39 1.36 -26.43
CA ILE A 138 14.62 0.92 -25.77
C ILE A 138 15.59 0.26 -26.77
N PRO A 139 16.91 0.37 -26.54
CA PRO A 139 17.86 -0.45 -27.27
C PRO A 139 17.74 -1.92 -26.85
N ILE A 140 17.87 -2.84 -27.80
CA ILE A 140 17.83 -4.29 -27.55
C ILE A 140 19.01 -5.00 -28.23
N SER A 141 19.39 -6.16 -27.69
CA SER A 141 20.47 -7.00 -28.23
C SER A 141 20.02 -7.83 -29.43
N LYS A 142 20.98 -8.46 -30.14
CA LYS A 142 20.69 -9.39 -31.25
C LYS A 142 19.86 -10.58 -30.78
N GLU A 143 20.16 -11.10 -29.59
CA GLU A 143 19.48 -12.23 -28.97
C GLU A 143 18.03 -11.88 -28.66
N GLN A 144 17.79 -10.66 -28.17
CA GLN A 144 16.44 -10.16 -27.91
C GLN A 144 15.62 -9.99 -29.20
N VAL A 145 16.23 -9.53 -30.31
CA VAL A 145 15.55 -9.49 -31.63
C VAL A 145 15.16 -10.90 -32.06
N ASN A 146 16.05 -11.88 -31.91
CA ASN A 146 15.78 -13.27 -32.28
C ASN A 146 14.62 -13.88 -31.47
N ALA A 147 14.35 -13.40 -30.25
CA ALA A 147 13.22 -13.86 -29.44
C ALA A 147 11.85 -13.49 -30.05
N PHE A 148 11.80 -12.52 -30.98
CA PHE A 148 10.59 -12.19 -31.76
C PHE A 148 10.37 -13.13 -32.96
N ASP A 149 11.28 -14.07 -33.22
CA ASP A 149 11.12 -15.09 -34.25
C ASP A 149 10.23 -16.24 -33.77
N LEU A 150 8.93 -16.04 -33.88
CA LEU A 150 7.90 -16.97 -33.39
C LEU A 150 7.61 -18.13 -34.34
N LEU A 151 8.35 -18.24 -35.45
CA LEU A 151 8.22 -19.34 -36.41
C LEU A 151 8.67 -20.67 -35.79
N ASP A 152 8.00 -21.76 -36.18
CA ASP A 152 8.45 -23.12 -35.86
C ASP A 152 9.70 -23.54 -36.67
N ASP A 153 10.28 -24.70 -36.33
CA ASP A 153 11.53 -25.15 -36.95
C ASP A 153 11.40 -25.41 -38.46
N ASP A 154 10.24 -25.85 -38.93
CA ASP A 154 10.02 -26.11 -40.36
C ASP A 154 9.86 -24.79 -41.12
N GLN A 155 9.08 -23.85 -40.59
CA GLN A 155 8.95 -22.49 -41.11
C GLN A 155 10.29 -21.74 -41.14
N ARG A 156 11.14 -21.91 -40.11
CA ARG A 156 12.49 -21.33 -40.08
C ARG A 156 13.37 -21.91 -41.19
N ARG A 157 13.30 -23.21 -41.45
CA ARG A 157 14.03 -23.86 -42.57
C ARG A 157 13.52 -23.36 -43.93
N GLU A 158 12.20 -23.24 -44.10
CA GLU A 158 11.61 -22.70 -45.32
C GLU A 158 12.06 -21.26 -45.59
N ARG A 159 12.05 -20.40 -44.56
CA ARG A 159 12.61 -19.04 -44.65
C ARG A 159 14.08 -19.06 -45.06
N GLN A 160 14.90 -19.89 -44.42
CA GLN A 160 16.32 -20.01 -44.77
C GLN A 160 16.51 -20.42 -46.23
N HIS A 161 15.78 -21.44 -46.71
CA HIS A 161 15.85 -21.85 -48.11
C HIS A 161 15.43 -20.73 -49.07
N ARG A 162 14.38 -19.96 -48.73
CA ARG A 162 13.95 -18.79 -49.51
C ARG A 162 15.04 -17.73 -49.58
N ILE A 163 15.60 -17.34 -48.43
CA ILE A 163 16.68 -16.33 -48.35
C ILE A 163 17.91 -16.78 -49.17
N VAL A 164 18.35 -18.03 -49.03
CA VAL A 164 19.47 -18.58 -49.80
C VAL A 164 19.18 -18.54 -51.31
N ALA A 165 17.97 -18.95 -51.72
CA ALA A 165 17.59 -18.95 -53.12
C ALA A 165 17.55 -17.52 -53.72
N GLU A 166 17.10 -16.53 -52.95
CA GLU A 166 17.11 -15.12 -53.35
C GLU A 166 18.54 -14.56 -53.44
N ALA A 167 19.41 -14.86 -52.47
CA ALA A 167 20.80 -14.40 -52.47
C ALA A 167 21.60 -15.00 -53.64
N LYS A 168 21.41 -16.29 -53.94
CA LYS A 168 22.02 -16.93 -55.12
C LYS A 168 21.56 -16.29 -56.43
N LYS A 169 20.29 -15.88 -56.52
CA LYS A 169 19.78 -15.12 -57.69
C LYS A 169 20.41 -13.74 -57.82
N ARG A 170 20.83 -13.11 -56.71
CA ARG A 170 21.57 -11.83 -56.70
C ARG A 170 23.06 -12.00 -57.03
N GLY A 171 23.54 -13.23 -57.20
CA GLY A 171 24.93 -13.52 -57.55
C GLY A 171 25.87 -13.63 -56.36
N GLU A 172 25.35 -13.73 -55.13
CA GLU A 172 26.17 -13.88 -53.92
C GLU A 172 26.77 -15.29 -53.82
N SER A 173 28.02 -15.36 -53.35
CA SER A 173 28.73 -16.60 -53.11
C SER A 173 28.22 -17.34 -51.86
N ASP A 174 28.43 -18.65 -51.81
CA ASP A 174 28.06 -19.45 -50.63
C ASP A 174 28.76 -18.98 -49.33
N SER A 175 29.93 -18.34 -49.43
CA SER A 175 30.61 -17.71 -48.28
C SER A 175 29.94 -16.42 -47.80
N GLU A 176 29.53 -15.55 -48.72
CA GLU A 176 28.85 -14.28 -48.39
C GLU A 176 27.47 -14.55 -47.77
N ILE A 177 26.75 -15.53 -48.33
CA ILE A 177 25.45 -15.98 -47.82
C ILE A 177 25.57 -16.46 -46.36
N ARG A 178 26.60 -17.26 -46.04
CA ARG A 178 26.80 -17.75 -44.66
C ARG A 178 27.13 -16.64 -43.68
N GLN A 179 27.91 -15.64 -44.10
CA GLN A 179 28.29 -14.53 -43.24
C GLN A 179 27.13 -13.58 -42.96
N SER A 180 26.23 -13.38 -43.93
CA SER A 180 25.13 -12.42 -43.84
C SER A 180 23.78 -13.04 -43.44
N MET A 181 23.67 -14.37 -43.39
CA MET A 181 22.42 -15.09 -43.12
C MET A 181 21.67 -14.57 -41.88
N ASP A 182 22.36 -14.48 -40.74
CA ASP A 182 21.77 -14.05 -39.48
C ASP A 182 21.29 -12.59 -39.53
N GLU A 183 21.96 -11.75 -40.32
CA GLU A 183 21.57 -10.35 -40.50
C GLU A 183 20.32 -10.22 -41.37
N TRP A 184 20.21 -11.00 -42.44
CA TRP A 184 19.00 -11.03 -43.26
C TRP A 184 17.80 -11.59 -42.51
N ILE A 185 18.00 -12.65 -41.71
CA ILE A 185 16.95 -13.18 -40.83
C ILE A 185 16.44 -12.11 -39.87
N ARG A 186 17.34 -11.39 -39.19
CA ARG A 186 16.95 -10.27 -38.30
C ARG A 186 16.21 -9.16 -39.05
N SER A 187 16.68 -8.79 -40.25
CA SER A 187 16.00 -7.79 -41.08
C SER A 187 14.57 -8.22 -41.45
N GLU A 188 14.34 -9.51 -41.71
CA GLU A 188 13.00 -10.04 -41.99
C GLU A 188 12.11 -10.05 -40.74
N ILE A 189 12.65 -10.42 -39.57
CA ILE A 189 11.94 -10.34 -38.27
C ILE A 189 11.50 -8.89 -37.99
N ILE A 190 12.41 -7.92 -38.17
CA ILE A 190 12.15 -6.50 -37.93
C ILE A 190 11.08 -5.97 -38.89
N LYS A 191 11.16 -6.31 -40.18
CA LYS A 191 10.11 -5.94 -41.16
C LYS A 191 8.76 -6.57 -40.84
N GLY A 192 8.76 -7.75 -40.22
CA GLY A 192 7.55 -8.48 -39.83
C GLY A 192 6.90 -7.99 -38.53
N ASN A 193 7.56 -7.16 -37.72
CA ASN A 193 7.02 -6.68 -36.44
C ASN A 193 7.13 -5.16 -36.30
N PRO A 194 6.01 -4.41 -36.25
CA PRO A 194 6.01 -2.95 -36.22
C PRO A 194 6.48 -2.35 -34.88
N ALA A 195 6.75 -3.17 -33.86
CA ALA A 195 7.39 -2.73 -32.62
C ALA A 195 8.92 -2.69 -32.73
N LEU A 196 9.51 -3.33 -33.74
CA LEU A 196 10.96 -3.39 -33.93
C LEU A 196 11.42 -2.38 -34.99
N SER A 197 12.59 -1.79 -34.78
CA SER A 197 13.24 -0.93 -35.77
C SER A 197 14.77 -1.02 -35.72
N GLU A 198 15.42 -0.61 -36.81
CA GLU A 198 16.88 -0.42 -36.88
C GLU A 198 17.20 1.07 -36.83
N THR A 199 18.30 1.42 -36.16
CA THR A 199 18.86 2.77 -36.12
C THR A 199 20.36 2.75 -36.39
N ASP A 200 20.85 3.76 -37.12
CA ASP A 200 22.28 3.97 -37.39
C ASP A 200 22.91 4.99 -36.41
N GLU A 201 22.20 5.34 -35.33
CA GLU A 201 22.66 6.31 -34.33
C GLU A 201 23.97 5.88 -33.63
N ILE A 202 24.98 6.76 -33.67
CA ILE A 202 26.29 6.53 -33.07
C ILE A 202 26.16 6.50 -31.54
N GLY A 203 26.40 5.34 -30.93
CA GLY A 203 26.36 5.14 -29.46
C GLY A 203 25.06 4.56 -28.92
N GLY A 204 24.02 4.43 -29.75
CA GLY A 204 22.82 3.64 -29.46
C GLY A 204 22.95 2.20 -29.96
N GLY A 205 22.29 1.24 -29.33
CA GLY A 205 22.19 -0.11 -29.89
C GLY A 205 21.50 -0.07 -31.26
N ARG A 206 22.02 -0.84 -32.24
CA ARG A 206 21.50 -0.89 -33.63
C ARG A 206 19.99 -1.21 -33.72
N TYR A 207 19.47 -1.99 -32.78
CA TYR A 207 18.09 -2.43 -32.76
C TYR A 207 17.32 -1.75 -31.64
N ARG A 208 16.09 -1.33 -31.93
CA ARG A 208 15.19 -0.71 -30.96
C ARG A 208 13.87 -1.47 -30.88
N LEU A 209 13.30 -1.48 -29.68
CA LEU A 209 11.96 -2.01 -29.41
C LEU A 209 11.07 -0.88 -28.85
N ASN A 210 10.00 -0.55 -29.56
CA ASN A 210 8.95 0.35 -29.08
C ASN A 210 8.03 -0.41 -28.12
N LEU A 211 8.25 -0.20 -26.82
CA LEU A 211 7.47 -0.81 -25.75
C LEU A 211 6.07 -0.22 -25.60
N THR A 212 5.78 0.93 -26.19
CA THR A 212 4.45 1.55 -26.14
C THR A 212 3.55 1.19 -27.32
N LYS A 213 4.02 0.33 -28.23
CA LYS A 213 3.37 0.08 -29.52
C LYS A 213 1.90 -0.39 -29.43
N LEU A 214 1.56 -1.19 -28.41
CA LEU A 214 0.17 -1.66 -28.19
C LEU A 214 -0.66 -0.70 -27.31
N LEU A 215 -0.06 0.38 -26.82
CA LEU A 215 -0.66 1.37 -25.93
C LEU A 215 -0.82 2.74 -26.58
N GLU A 216 -0.42 2.87 -27.84
CA GLU A 216 -0.51 4.07 -28.66
C GLU A 216 -1.28 3.74 -29.94
N GLY A 217 -2.25 4.57 -30.29
CA GLY A 217 -3.02 4.48 -31.52
C GLY A 217 -3.16 5.85 -32.18
N ASP A 218 -4.16 5.99 -33.04
CA ASP A 218 -4.48 7.28 -33.63
C ASP A 218 -4.95 8.31 -32.58
N GLU A 219 -5.16 9.55 -33.01
CA GLU A 219 -5.57 10.65 -32.13
C GLU A 219 -6.92 10.39 -31.43
N ARG A 220 -7.75 9.46 -31.92
CA ARG A 220 -9.07 9.14 -31.33
C ARG A 220 -9.05 7.87 -30.49
N SER A 221 -7.94 7.15 -30.48
CA SER A 221 -7.78 5.89 -29.76
C SER A 221 -7.85 6.07 -28.25
N PHE A 222 -8.61 5.22 -27.56
CA PHE A 222 -8.66 5.19 -26.09
C PHE A 222 -7.48 4.44 -25.45
N LEU A 223 -6.49 4.02 -26.25
CA LEU A 223 -5.26 3.44 -25.71
C LEU A 223 -4.51 4.44 -24.83
N ALA A 224 -3.84 3.92 -23.78
CA ALA A 224 -3.28 4.70 -22.68
C ALA A 224 -2.46 5.93 -23.11
N VAL A 225 -1.52 5.76 -24.04
CA VAL A 225 -0.64 6.84 -24.50
C VAL A 225 -1.41 7.90 -25.27
N SER A 226 -2.31 7.50 -26.17
CA SER A 226 -3.15 8.41 -26.95
C SER A 226 -4.13 9.18 -26.06
N ALA A 227 -4.76 8.50 -25.09
CA ALA A 227 -5.67 9.09 -24.13
C ALA A 227 -4.98 10.12 -23.22
N LEU A 228 -3.80 9.78 -22.68
CA LEU A 228 -2.99 10.71 -21.90
C LEU A 228 -2.57 11.94 -22.74
N THR A 229 -2.13 11.72 -23.98
CA THR A 229 -1.74 12.81 -24.89
C THR A 229 -2.89 13.79 -25.15
N ARG A 230 -4.13 13.30 -25.32
CA ARG A 230 -5.31 14.18 -25.47
C ARG A 230 -5.63 14.99 -24.21
N CYS A 231 -5.28 14.48 -23.04
CA CYS A 231 -5.49 15.18 -21.77
C CYS A 231 -4.39 16.23 -21.50
N ALA A 232 -3.27 16.19 -22.22
CA ALA A 232 -2.12 17.04 -21.96
C ALA A 232 -2.39 18.49 -22.39
N THR A 233 -1.93 19.44 -21.55
CA THR A 233 -1.95 20.86 -21.90
C THR A 233 -0.94 21.18 -22.99
N LEU A 234 0.22 20.54 -22.92
CA LEU A 234 1.28 20.61 -23.92
C LEU A 234 1.92 19.23 -24.03
N HIS A 235 2.29 18.81 -25.23
CA HIS A 235 3.13 17.64 -25.42
C HIS A 235 4.15 17.86 -26.52
N TYR A 236 5.27 17.16 -26.43
CA TYR A 236 6.30 17.12 -27.47
C TYR A 236 7.08 15.80 -27.41
N VAL A 237 7.73 15.44 -28.51
CA VAL A 237 8.61 14.27 -28.59
C VAL A 237 10.05 14.76 -28.68
N GLU A 238 10.91 14.26 -27.78
CA GLU A 238 12.35 14.40 -27.88
C GLU A 238 12.90 13.30 -28.79
N GLU A 239 13.27 13.66 -30.02
CA GLU A 239 13.67 12.71 -31.07
C GLU A 239 14.88 11.87 -30.67
N ALA A 240 15.91 12.49 -30.05
CA ALA A 240 17.16 11.83 -29.69
C ALA A 240 16.97 10.65 -28.71
N THR A 241 15.97 10.74 -27.83
CA THR A 241 15.72 9.71 -26.82
C THR A 241 14.46 8.89 -27.12
N ASP A 242 13.72 9.26 -28.19
CA ASP A 242 12.38 8.76 -28.50
C ASP A 242 11.44 8.84 -27.28
N THR A 243 11.40 10.03 -26.66
CA THR A 243 10.66 10.28 -25.42
C THR A 243 9.52 11.26 -25.63
N LEU A 244 8.30 10.83 -25.35
CA LEU A 244 7.11 11.67 -25.29
C LEU A 244 7.02 12.34 -23.91
N VAL A 245 6.95 13.67 -23.91
CA VAL A 245 6.76 14.49 -22.72
C VAL A 245 5.35 15.09 -22.74
N LEU A 246 4.59 14.85 -21.68
CA LEU A 246 3.22 15.33 -21.49
C LEU A 246 3.17 16.24 -20.26
N ASP A 247 2.87 17.51 -20.48
CA ASP A 247 2.73 18.53 -19.45
C ASP A 247 1.25 18.83 -19.18
N TYR A 248 0.89 18.87 -17.91
CA TYR A 248 -0.47 19.10 -17.46
C TYR A 248 -0.51 20.28 -16.50
N TRP A 249 -1.22 21.33 -16.91
CA TRP A 249 -1.67 22.40 -16.03
C TRP A 249 -3.09 22.07 -15.57
N VAL A 250 -3.27 21.82 -14.28
CA VAL A 250 -4.52 21.24 -13.76
C VAL A 250 -5.54 22.34 -13.50
N ASN A 251 -6.61 22.32 -14.30
CA ASN A 251 -7.80 23.15 -14.17
C ASN A 251 -9.06 22.29 -14.49
N ASP A 252 -10.23 22.91 -14.52
CA ASP A 252 -11.48 22.18 -14.76
C ASP A 252 -11.55 21.55 -16.15
N ALA A 253 -10.99 22.19 -17.18
CA ALA A 253 -10.93 21.63 -18.53
C ALA A 253 -10.00 20.40 -18.59
N THR A 254 -8.85 20.44 -17.91
CA THR A 254 -7.94 19.29 -17.79
C THR A 254 -8.64 18.14 -17.07
N LYS A 255 -9.32 18.39 -15.95
CA LYS A 255 -10.09 17.37 -15.23
C LYS A 255 -11.19 16.76 -16.11
N GLN A 256 -11.92 17.59 -16.85
CA GLN A 256 -12.96 17.14 -17.77
C GLN A 256 -12.38 16.27 -18.89
N ALA A 257 -11.23 16.64 -19.45
CA ALA A 257 -10.54 15.82 -20.45
C ALA A 257 -10.18 14.43 -19.88
N PHE A 258 -9.69 14.35 -18.65
CA PHE A 258 -9.44 13.06 -17.98
C PHE A 258 -10.73 12.25 -17.76
N LEU A 259 -11.81 12.88 -17.32
CA LEU A 259 -13.09 12.19 -17.14
C LEU A 259 -13.60 11.57 -18.45
N GLU A 260 -13.53 12.30 -19.56
CA GLU A 260 -14.00 11.84 -20.86
C GLU A 260 -13.11 10.75 -21.47
N ASN A 261 -11.80 10.80 -21.24
CA ASN A 261 -10.86 9.84 -21.83
C ASN A 261 -10.71 8.53 -21.04
N PHE A 262 -11.16 8.49 -19.79
CA PHE A 262 -11.03 7.34 -18.89
C PHE A 262 -12.38 6.97 -18.26
N ASP A 263 -13.46 7.06 -19.03
CA ASP A 263 -14.80 6.57 -18.68
C ASP A 263 -15.35 7.05 -17.34
N HIS A 264 -14.94 8.23 -16.89
CA HIS A 264 -15.29 8.82 -15.58
C HIS A 264 -14.93 7.91 -14.39
N ASP A 265 -14.02 6.95 -14.60
CA ASP A 265 -13.60 5.98 -13.59
C ASP A 265 -12.10 6.13 -13.29
N PRO A 266 -11.72 6.52 -12.06
CA PRO A 266 -10.32 6.63 -11.68
C PRO A 266 -9.54 5.31 -11.82
N LEU A 267 -10.22 4.16 -11.76
CA LEU A 267 -9.57 2.85 -11.94
C LEU A 267 -9.10 2.62 -13.37
N VAL A 268 -9.81 3.13 -14.37
CA VAL A 268 -9.43 2.99 -15.79
C VAL A 268 -8.13 3.78 -16.05
N LEU A 269 -8.04 5.01 -15.54
CA LEU A 269 -6.78 5.77 -15.56
C LEU A 269 -5.67 5.05 -14.79
N PHE A 270 -5.99 4.52 -13.60
CA PHE A 270 -4.99 3.82 -12.79
C PHE A 270 -4.44 2.58 -13.51
N GLN A 271 -5.28 1.77 -14.13
CA GLN A 271 -4.86 0.58 -14.89
C GLN A 271 -3.95 0.96 -16.07
N ALA A 272 -4.30 2.02 -16.80
CA ALA A 272 -3.45 2.55 -17.87
C ALA A 272 -2.06 2.96 -17.36
N LEU A 273 -2.01 3.71 -16.25
CA LEU A 273 -0.76 4.11 -15.60
C LEU A 273 -0.01 2.89 -15.02
N GLN A 274 -0.72 1.89 -14.51
CA GLN A 274 -0.15 0.66 -13.96
C GLN A 274 0.60 -0.11 -15.05
N VAL A 275 0.00 -0.29 -16.23
CA VAL A 275 0.66 -0.96 -17.37
C VAL A 275 1.91 -0.19 -17.76
N LEU A 276 1.82 1.14 -17.93
CA LEU A 276 2.97 1.98 -18.28
C LEU A 276 4.10 1.92 -17.23
N LEU A 277 3.78 1.93 -15.93
CA LEU A 277 4.76 1.78 -14.86
C LEU A 277 5.39 0.38 -14.84
N THR A 278 4.62 -0.65 -15.17
CA THR A 278 5.10 -2.04 -15.27
C THR A 278 6.09 -2.21 -16.43
N LEU A 279 6.01 -1.40 -17.49
CA LEU A 279 7.02 -1.41 -18.56
C LEU A 279 8.43 -1.10 -18.06
N ASN A 280 8.59 -0.44 -16.91
CA ASN A 280 9.91 -0.22 -16.29
C ASN A 280 10.61 -1.53 -15.90
N GLN A 281 9.93 -2.68 -15.93
CA GLN A 281 10.53 -3.99 -15.65
C GLN A 281 11.31 -4.58 -16.84
N PHE A 282 11.40 -3.87 -17.98
CA PHE A 282 12.14 -4.35 -19.16
C PHE A 282 13.62 -4.68 -18.90
N ALA A 283 14.22 -4.08 -17.87
CA ALA A 283 15.63 -4.28 -17.54
C ALA A 283 15.89 -5.58 -16.75
N VAL A 284 14.85 -6.27 -16.29
CA VAL A 284 14.97 -7.54 -15.57
C VAL A 284 15.19 -8.67 -16.57
N SER A 285 16.34 -9.35 -16.49
CA SER A 285 16.67 -10.43 -17.41
C SER A 285 15.75 -11.64 -17.23
N ASP A 286 15.59 -12.45 -18.29
CA ASP A 286 14.81 -13.68 -18.22
C ASP A 286 15.38 -14.69 -17.22
N SER A 287 16.71 -14.73 -17.06
CA SER A 287 17.36 -15.54 -16.03
C SER A 287 16.96 -15.12 -14.62
N LEU A 288 16.98 -13.81 -14.34
CA LEU A 288 16.59 -13.26 -13.04
C LEU A 288 15.08 -13.46 -12.80
N LYS A 289 14.23 -13.29 -13.80
CA LYS A 289 12.79 -13.60 -13.70
C LYS A 289 12.56 -15.07 -13.37
N ALA A 290 13.26 -16.00 -14.03
CA ALA A 290 13.15 -17.43 -13.76
C ALA A 290 13.56 -17.78 -12.32
N ASP A 291 14.66 -17.18 -11.84
CA ASP A 291 15.10 -17.32 -10.44
C ASP A 291 14.07 -16.76 -9.47
N LEU A 292 13.55 -15.55 -9.73
CA LEU A 292 12.53 -14.89 -8.90
C LEU A 292 11.24 -15.71 -8.83
N TYR A 293 10.79 -16.31 -9.92
CA TYR A 293 9.58 -17.12 -9.94
C TYR A 293 9.72 -18.37 -9.05
N GLN A 294 10.90 -18.98 -9.01
CA GLN A 294 11.16 -20.20 -8.23
C GLN A 294 11.65 -19.93 -6.80
N SER A 295 12.09 -18.71 -6.51
CA SER A 295 12.69 -18.35 -5.23
C SER A 295 11.66 -18.19 -4.11
N ASP A 296 11.96 -18.78 -2.96
CA ASP A 296 11.32 -18.52 -1.65
C ASP A 296 12.14 -17.52 -0.80
N SER A 297 13.17 -16.91 -1.39
CA SER A 297 14.09 -16.01 -0.69
C SER A 297 13.40 -14.69 -0.32
N LEU A 298 13.61 -14.25 0.93
CA LEU A 298 13.19 -12.93 1.40
C LEU A 298 13.96 -11.79 0.72
N TYR A 299 15.12 -12.07 0.11
CA TYR A 299 15.95 -11.09 -0.61
C TYR A 299 15.53 -10.90 -2.07
N ALA A 300 14.47 -11.57 -2.54
CA ALA A 300 14.02 -11.50 -3.92
C ALA A 300 13.72 -10.07 -4.40
N SER A 301 13.31 -9.17 -3.50
CA SER A 301 13.10 -7.75 -3.84
C SER A 301 14.39 -6.96 -4.07
N GLU A 302 15.50 -7.35 -3.42
CA GLU A 302 16.77 -6.64 -3.49
C GLU A 302 17.56 -6.98 -4.76
N THR A 303 17.24 -8.10 -5.41
CA THR A 303 17.90 -8.53 -6.65
C THR A 303 17.35 -7.82 -7.89
N VAL A 304 16.20 -7.14 -7.77
CA VAL A 304 15.56 -6.43 -8.88
C VAL A 304 16.29 -5.09 -9.15
N PRO A 305 16.76 -4.84 -10.38
CA PRO A 305 17.50 -3.62 -10.70
C PRO A 305 16.63 -2.37 -10.54
N ILE A 306 17.20 -1.34 -9.91
CA ILE A 306 16.57 -0.02 -9.80
C ILE A 306 17.06 0.86 -10.94
N LEU A 307 16.17 1.17 -11.88
CA LEU A 307 16.49 2.03 -13.03
C LEU A 307 16.71 3.49 -12.62
N ALA A 308 17.71 4.11 -13.23
CA ALA A 308 17.90 5.55 -13.19
C ALA A 308 16.66 6.27 -13.76
N SER A 309 16.43 7.51 -13.33
CA SER A 309 15.18 8.21 -13.66
C SER A 309 14.97 8.37 -15.17
N ASP A 310 16.03 8.70 -15.90
CA ASP A 310 16.05 8.88 -17.35
C ASP A 310 15.93 7.57 -18.15
N GLU A 311 16.33 6.44 -17.57
CA GLU A 311 16.21 5.12 -18.18
C GLU A 311 14.80 4.52 -18.09
N ARG A 312 13.98 4.98 -17.14
CA ARG A 312 12.60 4.51 -16.96
C ARG A 312 11.74 4.81 -18.19
N ILE A 313 10.95 3.82 -18.59
CA ILE A 313 9.90 3.93 -19.60
C ILE A 313 8.89 4.97 -19.20
N MET A 314 8.34 4.88 -17.99
CA MET A 314 7.35 5.84 -17.52
C MET A 314 7.74 6.40 -16.16
N ARG A 315 7.62 7.72 -16.02
CA ARG A 315 7.92 8.46 -14.79
C ARG A 315 7.11 9.73 -14.68
N PHE A 316 6.84 10.13 -13.44
CA PHE A 316 6.30 11.44 -13.12
C PHE A 316 7.42 12.43 -12.80
N LYS A 317 7.25 13.67 -13.23
CA LYS A 317 8.03 14.84 -12.78
C LYS A 317 7.09 15.99 -12.45
N HIS A 318 7.62 17.00 -11.76
CA HIS A 318 6.91 18.25 -11.46
C HIS A 318 5.52 18.03 -10.86
N PHE A 319 5.37 17.06 -9.96
CA PHE A 319 4.08 16.81 -9.30
C PHE A 319 3.89 17.87 -8.21
N TRP A 320 3.29 18.99 -8.56
CA TRP A 320 3.12 20.13 -7.67
C TRP A 320 1.70 20.19 -7.11
N VAL A 321 1.62 20.37 -5.80
CA VAL A 321 0.37 20.46 -5.06
C VAL A 321 0.33 21.76 -4.25
N LYS A 322 -0.87 22.32 -4.14
CA LYS A 322 -1.15 23.42 -3.23
C LYS A 322 -1.44 22.84 -1.85
N LYS A 323 -0.69 23.27 -0.83
CA LYS A 323 -0.91 22.89 0.56
C LYS A 323 -1.58 24.01 1.36
N ALA A 324 -2.45 23.62 2.28
CA ALA A 324 -3.04 24.52 3.26
C ALA A 324 -1.95 25.22 4.07
N ASN A 325 -2.14 26.52 4.31
CA ASN A 325 -1.19 27.38 5.04
C ASN A 325 0.20 27.50 4.40
N VAL A 326 0.38 27.11 3.13
CA VAL A 326 1.62 27.30 2.39
C VAL A 326 1.36 28.20 1.20
N ALA A 327 2.03 29.35 1.15
CA ALA A 327 1.79 30.36 0.12
C ALA A 327 2.19 29.92 -1.29
N LYS A 328 3.20 29.05 -1.41
CA LYS A 328 3.70 28.53 -2.69
C LYS A 328 3.35 27.05 -2.82
N SER A 329 3.11 26.62 -4.05
CA SER A 329 3.00 25.19 -4.38
C SER A 329 4.28 24.46 -3.96
N VAL A 330 4.11 23.21 -3.53
CA VAL A 330 5.20 22.33 -3.09
C VAL A 330 5.23 21.07 -3.94
N LEU A 331 6.43 20.53 -4.17
CA LEU A 331 6.57 19.25 -4.85
C LEU A 331 6.09 18.15 -3.91
N LEU A 332 5.34 17.19 -4.44
CA LEU A 332 4.92 16.01 -3.69
C LEU A 332 6.14 15.28 -3.07
N LYS A 333 7.30 15.33 -3.73
CA LYS A 333 8.54 14.71 -3.25
C LYS A 333 9.14 15.37 -1.99
N SER A 334 8.70 16.57 -1.61
CA SER A 334 9.14 17.24 -0.38
C SER A 334 8.30 16.86 0.85
N PHE A 335 7.37 15.92 0.70
CA PHE A 335 6.52 15.46 1.80
C PHE A 335 7.31 14.49 2.68
N SER A 336 6.92 14.40 3.95
CA SER A 336 7.51 13.42 4.87
C SER A 336 7.11 11.99 4.48
N ASP A 337 7.91 11.00 4.89
CA ASP A 337 7.61 9.58 4.63
C ASP A 337 6.25 9.17 5.21
N GLY A 338 5.89 9.70 6.38
CA GLY A 338 4.58 9.48 6.99
C GLY A 338 3.42 10.03 6.14
N GLU A 339 3.57 11.23 5.56
CA GLU A 339 2.57 11.77 4.63
C GLU A 339 2.46 10.92 3.36
N HIS A 340 3.60 10.50 2.79
CA HIS A 340 3.61 9.61 1.63
C HIS A 340 2.90 8.29 1.89
N GLN A 341 3.18 7.64 3.03
CA GLN A 341 2.54 6.38 3.40
C GLN A 341 1.04 6.56 3.64
N LEU A 342 0.63 7.66 4.29
CA LEU A 342 -0.77 7.94 4.54
C LEU A 342 -1.55 8.17 3.23
N LEU A 343 -0.99 8.98 2.32
CA LEU A 343 -1.58 9.22 1.00
C LEU A 343 -1.66 7.93 0.16
N HIS A 344 -0.65 7.07 0.26
CA HIS A 344 -0.65 5.79 -0.45
C HIS A 344 -1.78 4.87 0.06
N THR A 345 -1.85 4.65 1.37
CA THR A 345 -2.84 3.75 1.98
C THR A 345 -4.27 4.27 1.80
N LEU A 346 -4.53 5.54 2.13
CA LEU A 346 -5.86 6.13 1.98
C LEU A 346 -6.23 6.30 0.50
N GLY A 347 -5.26 6.66 -0.35
CA GLY A 347 -5.49 6.76 -1.79
C GLY A 347 -5.83 5.42 -2.42
N LEU A 348 -5.22 4.32 -1.96
CA LEU A 348 -5.59 2.98 -2.37
C LEU A 348 -7.05 2.67 -1.99
N CYS A 349 -7.44 2.97 -0.75
CA CYS A 349 -8.81 2.77 -0.29
C CYS A 349 -9.82 3.59 -1.11
N LEU A 350 -9.52 4.87 -1.37
CA LEU A 350 -10.37 5.75 -2.17
C LEU A 350 -10.49 5.31 -3.63
N LEU A 351 -9.39 4.84 -4.22
CA LEU A 351 -9.33 4.38 -5.60
C LEU A 351 -10.21 3.14 -5.80
N PHE A 352 -10.16 2.19 -4.87
CA PHE A 352 -10.89 0.93 -4.95
C PHE A 352 -12.24 0.93 -4.21
N LYS A 353 -12.69 2.08 -3.69
CA LYS A 353 -13.88 2.18 -2.81
C LYS A 353 -15.17 1.59 -3.39
N ASN A 354 -15.32 1.62 -4.72
CA ASN A 354 -16.51 1.15 -5.43
C ASN A 354 -16.36 -0.28 -6.00
N THR A 355 -15.29 -0.98 -5.64
CA THR A 355 -15.02 -2.36 -6.12
C THR A 355 -15.37 -3.38 -5.03
N GLN A 356 -15.40 -4.67 -5.36
CA GLN A 356 -15.42 -5.72 -4.33
C GLN A 356 -14.00 -6.28 -4.21
N SER A 357 -13.20 -5.66 -3.34
CA SER A 357 -11.76 -5.96 -3.21
C SER A 357 -11.41 -6.50 -1.83
N LEU A 358 -10.45 -7.42 -1.81
CA LEU A 358 -9.74 -7.84 -0.60
C LEU A 358 -8.44 -7.03 -0.51
N PHE A 359 -8.32 -6.20 0.51
CA PHE A 359 -7.11 -5.43 0.78
C PHE A 359 -6.18 -6.22 1.68
N LEU A 360 -4.93 -6.38 1.27
CA LEU A 360 -3.85 -6.93 2.09
C LEU A 360 -2.87 -5.78 2.38
N LEU A 361 -2.87 -5.29 3.62
CA LEU A 361 -2.02 -4.16 4.02
C LEU A 361 -0.95 -4.66 4.99
N ASP A 362 0.31 -4.58 4.57
CA ASP A 362 1.45 -4.95 5.40
C ASP A 362 1.97 -3.70 6.14
N GLU A 363 1.74 -3.61 7.45
CA GLU A 363 2.09 -2.48 8.33
C GLU A 363 1.86 -1.09 7.70
N PRO A 364 0.62 -0.74 7.30
CA PRO A 364 0.33 0.51 6.62
C PRO A 364 0.63 1.77 7.47
N GLU A 365 0.92 1.63 8.77
CA GLU A 365 1.14 2.71 9.73
C GLU A 365 2.59 2.91 10.23
N THR A 366 3.58 2.20 9.68
CA THR A 366 4.98 2.20 10.17
C THR A 366 5.55 3.61 10.38
N HIS A 367 5.38 4.52 9.43
CA HIS A 367 5.88 5.90 9.48
C HIS A 367 4.87 6.93 10.01
N PHE A 368 3.71 6.49 10.50
CA PHE A 368 2.69 7.40 11.01
C PHE A 368 3.11 8.04 12.34
N ASN A 369 2.76 9.31 12.51
CA ASN A 369 2.81 9.95 13.81
C ASN A 369 1.73 9.36 14.75
N PRO A 370 1.82 9.57 16.08
CA PRO A 370 0.87 9.00 17.03
C PRO A 370 -0.59 9.36 16.76
N ASP A 371 -0.87 10.59 16.31
CA ASP A 371 -2.23 11.05 16.04
C ASP A 371 -2.85 10.31 14.84
N TRP A 372 -2.07 10.09 13.78
CA TRP A 372 -2.52 9.31 12.63
C TRP A 372 -2.67 7.82 12.98
N ARG A 373 -1.80 7.27 13.81
CA ARG A 373 -1.92 5.88 14.32
C ARG A 373 -3.21 5.67 15.11
N ALA A 374 -3.64 6.66 15.88
CA ALA A 374 -4.88 6.61 16.66
C ALA A 374 -6.14 6.84 15.82
N ASN A 375 -6.04 7.60 14.73
CA ASN A 375 -7.19 7.90 13.86
C ASN A 375 -7.29 6.97 12.63
N PHE A 376 -6.38 6.01 12.47
CA PHE A 376 -6.24 5.24 11.23
C PHE A 376 -7.53 4.51 10.83
N VAL A 377 -8.15 3.77 11.75
CA VAL A 377 -9.42 3.04 11.49
C VAL A 377 -10.54 4.01 11.10
N THR A 378 -10.61 5.17 11.77
CA THR A 378 -11.57 6.22 11.43
C THR A 378 -11.35 6.73 10.00
N ARG A 379 -10.10 6.96 9.58
CA ARG A 379 -9.79 7.42 8.21
C ARG A 379 -10.08 6.35 7.15
N LEU A 380 -9.84 5.08 7.46
CA LEU A 380 -10.24 3.96 6.59
C LEU A 380 -11.76 3.96 6.38
N HIS A 381 -12.55 4.02 7.45
CA HIS A 381 -14.02 4.08 7.33
C HIS A 381 -14.52 5.27 6.52
N GLN A 382 -13.91 6.45 6.71
CA GLN A 382 -14.22 7.65 5.94
C GLN A 382 -13.92 7.47 4.45
N SER A 383 -12.86 6.73 4.10
CA SER A 383 -12.50 6.47 2.70
C SER A 383 -13.53 5.62 1.96
N PHE A 384 -14.25 4.75 2.68
CA PHE A 384 -15.30 3.89 2.12
C PHE A 384 -16.72 4.46 2.30
N ASN A 385 -16.87 5.70 2.74
CA ASN A 385 -18.17 6.32 3.08
C ASN A 385 -19.04 5.45 4.02
N GLY A 386 -18.39 4.64 4.88
CA GLY A 386 -19.08 3.69 5.75
C GLY A 386 -19.76 2.51 5.02
N SER A 387 -19.41 2.21 3.77
CA SER A 387 -19.96 1.06 3.04
C SER A 387 -19.29 -0.25 3.46
N ASP A 388 -20.05 -1.22 3.96
CA ASP A 388 -19.52 -2.48 4.52
C ASP A 388 -19.16 -3.54 3.45
N GLY A 389 -18.67 -3.11 2.29
CA GLY A 389 -18.44 -3.98 1.13
C GLY A 389 -17.01 -4.51 0.95
N GLN A 390 -16.03 -3.95 1.67
CA GLN A 390 -14.61 -4.34 1.51
C GLN A 390 -14.17 -5.30 2.62
N GLU A 391 -13.31 -6.24 2.24
CA GLU A 391 -12.59 -7.09 3.18
C GLU A 391 -11.15 -6.60 3.28
N MET A 392 -10.59 -6.59 4.49
CA MET A 392 -9.23 -6.11 4.71
C MET A 392 -8.51 -6.98 5.73
N LEU A 393 -7.28 -7.36 5.40
CA LEU A 393 -6.32 -7.99 6.28
C LEU A 393 -5.17 -7.01 6.51
N ILE A 394 -4.92 -6.63 7.76
CA ILE A 394 -3.86 -5.68 8.13
C ILE A 394 -2.88 -6.36 9.06
N THR A 395 -1.58 -6.37 8.73
CA THR A 395 -0.54 -6.70 9.71
C THR A 395 -0.15 -5.45 10.49
N THR A 396 0.10 -5.59 11.79
CA THR A 396 0.40 -4.43 12.63
C THR A 396 1.22 -4.79 13.85
N HIS A 397 2.04 -3.82 14.25
CA HIS A 397 2.63 -3.70 15.58
C HIS A 397 2.03 -2.53 16.38
N ASN A 398 1.05 -1.83 15.82
CA ASN A 398 0.43 -0.67 16.43
C ASN A 398 -0.72 -1.07 17.39
N PRO A 399 -0.56 -0.81 18.70
CA PRO A 399 -1.60 -1.14 19.67
C PRO A 399 -2.88 -0.30 19.50
N PHE A 400 -2.84 0.86 18.84
CA PHE A 400 -4.06 1.62 18.55
C PHE A 400 -4.98 0.87 17.59
N LEU A 401 -4.42 0.19 16.58
CA LEU A 401 -5.22 -0.59 15.63
C LEU A 401 -5.92 -1.77 16.32
N ILE A 402 -5.22 -2.43 17.25
CA ILE A 402 -5.80 -3.49 18.08
C ILE A 402 -6.87 -2.91 19.01
N SER A 403 -6.64 -1.72 19.59
CA SER A 403 -7.61 -1.04 20.47
C SER A 403 -8.91 -0.68 19.75
N ASP A 404 -8.86 -0.36 18.46
CA ASP A 404 -10.04 -0.06 17.63
C ASP A 404 -10.69 -1.32 17.02
N SER A 405 -10.20 -2.52 17.36
CA SER A 405 -10.67 -3.80 16.81
C SER A 405 -11.35 -4.66 17.87
N ARG A 406 -12.36 -5.44 17.46
CA ARG A 406 -12.98 -6.44 18.36
C ARG A 406 -12.12 -7.71 18.45
N PRO A 407 -12.14 -8.46 19.57
CA PRO A 407 -11.28 -9.63 19.77
C PRO A 407 -11.39 -10.67 18.64
N GLU A 408 -12.59 -10.94 18.17
CA GLU A 408 -12.88 -11.89 17.09
C GLU A 408 -12.34 -11.47 15.71
N LYS A 409 -11.88 -10.21 15.57
CA LYS A 409 -11.21 -9.70 14.37
C LYS A 409 -9.70 -9.60 14.53
N VAL A 410 -9.16 -9.92 15.71
CA VAL A 410 -7.72 -9.86 16.00
C VAL A 410 -7.13 -11.26 16.06
N LEU A 411 -6.13 -11.51 15.25
CA LEU A 411 -5.38 -12.77 15.25
C LEU A 411 -3.95 -12.49 15.72
N VAL A 412 -3.57 -13.09 16.84
CA VAL A 412 -2.24 -12.94 17.45
C VAL A 412 -1.35 -14.10 17.02
N PHE A 413 -0.22 -13.75 16.42
CA PHE A 413 0.77 -14.72 15.95
C PHE A 413 1.87 -14.86 17.00
N ASN A 414 2.06 -16.10 17.48
CA ASN A 414 3.11 -16.43 18.43
C ASN A 414 4.04 -17.48 17.84
N LYS A 415 5.35 -17.22 17.88
CA LYS A 415 6.39 -18.16 17.45
C LYS A 415 7.15 -18.69 18.65
N SER A 416 7.03 -19.99 18.91
CA SER A 416 7.76 -20.68 19.98
C SER A 416 8.38 -21.95 19.44
N ASN A 417 9.68 -22.17 19.70
CA ASN A 417 10.41 -23.37 19.24
C ASN A 417 10.28 -23.63 17.73
N GLY A 418 10.22 -22.58 16.91
CA GLY A 418 10.06 -22.68 15.46
C GLY A 418 8.64 -22.98 14.96
N VAL A 419 7.69 -23.27 15.86
CA VAL A 419 6.28 -23.48 15.53
C VAL A 419 5.53 -22.16 15.66
N VAL A 420 4.76 -21.81 14.63
CA VAL A 420 3.85 -20.66 14.65
C VAL A 420 2.48 -21.14 15.12
N SER A 421 1.94 -20.46 16.12
CA SER A 421 0.58 -20.62 16.60
C SER A 421 -0.20 -19.33 16.39
N VAL A 422 -1.50 -19.48 16.10
CA VAL A 422 -2.41 -18.37 15.84
C VAL A 422 -3.58 -18.53 16.80
N GLY A 423 -3.95 -17.44 17.48
CA GLY A 423 -5.07 -17.41 18.40
C GLY A 423 -5.71 -16.04 18.52
N TYR A 424 -6.90 -16.01 19.10
CA TYR A 424 -7.56 -14.75 19.46
C TYR A 424 -7.03 -14.23 20.80
N PRO A 425 -7.02 -12.91 21.03
CA PRO A 425 -6.78 -12.34 22.35
C PRO A 425 -7.77 -12.90 23.38
N ASP A 426 -7.28 -13.19 24.59
CA ASP A 426 -8.09 -13.66 25.72
C ASP A 426 -8.76 -12.52 26.51
N TYR A 427 -8.72 -11.30 25.97
CA TYR A 427 -9.28 -10.10 26.56
C TYR A 427 -10.05 -9.28 25.53
N ASN A 428 -10.98 -8.43 26.00
CA ASN A 428 -11.65 -7.49 25.13
C ASN A 428 -10.66 -6.40 24.65
N THR A 429 -10.37 -6.40 23.35
CA THR A 429 -9.45 -5.48 22.68
C THR A 429 -10.07 -4.12 22.42
N MET A 430 -11.38 -4.05 22.17
CA MET A 430 -12.07 -2.81 21.85
C MET A 430 -11.97 -1.81 23.01
N GLY A 431 -11.33 -0.67 22.77
CA GLY A 431 -11.05 0.37 23.76
C GLY A 431 -10.04 -0.05 24.85
N ALA A 432 -9.32 -1.16 24.67
CA ALA A 432 -8.29 -1.58 25.63
C ALA A 432 -7.13 -0.59 25.65
N SER A 433 -6.58 -0.34 26.84
CA SER A 433 -5.42 0.56 26.96
C SER A 433 -4.20 -0.02 26.25
N ILE A 434 -3.39 0.88 25.70
CA ILE A 434 -2.14 0.53 25.02
C ILE A 434 -1.23 -0.32 25.90
N ASN A 435 -1.15 -0.01 27.20
CA ASN A 435 -0.39 -0.81 28.15
C ASN A 435 -0.92 -2.24 28.27
N LYS A 436 -2.25 -2.42 28.35
CA LYS A 436 -2.86 -3.74 28.42
C LYS A 436 -2.57 -4.54 27.16
N ILE A 437 -2.75 -3.94 25.98
CA ILE A 437 -2.47 -4.58 24.69
C ILE A 437 -0.99 -4.96 24.58
N THR A 438 -0.11 -4.05 24.97
CA THR A 438 1.35 -4.27 24.94
C THR A 438 1.78 -5.44 25.82
N MET A 439 1.19 -5.56 27.02
CA MET A 439 1.46 -6.67 27.92
C MET A 439 0.83 -7.98 27.45
N ALA A 440 -0.45 -7.97 27.09
CA ALA A 440 -1.22 -9.19 26.83
C ALA A 440 -1.01 -9.76 25.42
N THR A 441 -0.83 -8.90 24.41
CA THR A 441 -0.65 -9.32 23.01
C THR A 441 0.80 -9.37 22.59
N PHE A 442 1.62 -8.39 22.97
CA PHE A 442 3.03 -8.32 22.56
C PHE A 442 4.00 -8.91 23.60
N GLY A 443 3.50 -9.37 24.75
CA GLY A 443 4.31 -9.99 25.80
C GLY A 443 5.31 -9.05 26.47
N LYS A 444 5.19 -7.73 26.24
CA LYS A 444 6.08 -6.72 26.83
C LYS A 444 5.53 -6.28 28.17
N ARG A 445 6.20 -6.69 29.25
CA ARG A 445 5.80 -6.33 30.62
C ARG A 445 6.20 -4.90 30.97
N GLU A 446 7.12 -4.34 30.20
CA GLU A 446 7.65 -3.01 30.34
C GLU A 446 6.82 -2.02 29.51
N THR A 447 6.09 -1.16 30.22
CA THR A 447 5.29 -0.04 29.70
C THR A 447 6.10 1.25 29.58
N ILE A 448 7.35 1.22 30.04
CA ILE A 448 8.35 2.29 29.94
C ILE A 448 9.63 1.73 29.32
N GLY A 449 10.51 2.62 28.85
CA GLY A 449 11.79 2.19 28.26
C GLY A 449 12.68 1.45 29.26
N LEU A 450 13.41 0.44 28.79
CA LEU A 450 14.25 -0.44 29.62
C LEU A 450 15.28 0.30 30.49
N ARG A 451 15.81 1.43 30.01
CA ARG A 451 16.71 2.28 30.83
C ARG A 451 15.98 2.86 32.05
N ALA A 452 14.77 3.40 31.85
CA ALA A 452 13.96 3.94 32.93
C ALA A 452 13.48 2.81 33.86
N GLN A 453 13.22 1.63 33.32
CA GLN A 453 12.92 0.42 34.09
C GLN A 453 14.10 0.03 34.99
N GLY A 454 15.32 -0.01 34.45
CA GLY A 454 16.53 -0.27 35.24
C GLY A 454 16.71 0.75 36.37
N MET A 455 16.50 2.04 36.08
CA MET A 455 16.52 3.07 37.13
C MET A 455 15.44 2.85 38.21
N LEU A 456 14.23 2.44 37.82
CA LEU A 456 13.18 2.09 38.79
C LEU A 456 13.54 0.89 39.65
N ASP A 457 14.17 -0.13 39.05
CA ASP A 457 14.58 -1.32 39.77
C ASP A 457 15.74 -1.03 40.73
N ASP A 458 16.68 -0.16 40.35
CA ASP A 458 17.73 0.35 41.25
C ASP A 458 17.12 1.13 42.44
N PHE A 459 16.15 2.02 42.17
CA PHE A 459 15.43 2.72 43.24
C PHE A 459 14.62 1.77 44.12
N ARG A 460 14.05 0.72 43.54
CA ARG A 460 13.31 -0.31 44.28
C ARG A 460 14.25 -1.10 45.18
N GLU A 461 15.45 -1.46 44.74
CA GLU A 461 16.43 -2.12 45.62
C GLU A 461 16.91 -1.19 46.73
N ARG A 462 17.25 0.07 46.41
CA ARG A 462 17.62 1.08 47.41
C ARG A 462 16.53 1.31 48.45
N SER A 463 15.26 1.30 48.05
CA SER A 463 14.14 1.48 48.98
C SER A 463 14.03 0.39 50.05
N LYS A 464 14.62 -0.79 49.82
CA LYS A 464 14.64 -1.88 50.80
C LYS A 464 15.75 -1.73 51.83
N ASP A 465 16.74 -0.87 51.60
CA ASP A 465 17.80 -0.60 52.57
C ASP A 465 17.22 0.21 53.74
N ALA A 466 17.35 -0.33 54.95
CA ALA A 466 16.83 0.29 56.17
C ALA A 466 17.53 1.61 56.52
N ASN A 467 18.74 1.85 56.01
CA ASN A 467 19.50 3.08 56.23
C ASN A 467 19.18 4.17 55.20
N GLU A 468 18.39 3.87 54.17
CA GLU A 468 18.07 4.83 53.11
C GLU A 468 17.02 5.84 53.58
N ASN A 469 17.25 7.13 53.33
CA ASN A 469 16.26 8.17 53.62
C ASN A 469 15.17 8.15 52.54
N GLN A 470 14.01 7.59 52.89
CA GLN A 470 12.88 7.42 51.98
C GLN A 470 12.33 8.75 51.42
N GLU A 471 12.40 9.85 52.17
CA GLU A 471 11.95 11.17 51.65
C GLU A 471 12.92 11.71 50.59
N GLN A 472 14.23 11.56 50.81
CA GLN A 472 15.25 11.93 49.82
C GLN A 472 15.18 11.04 48.59
N LEU A 473 14.95 9.73 48.76
CA LEU A 473 14.77 8.79 47.66
C LEU A 473 13.55 9.14 46.80
N ILE A 474 12.41 9.49 47.41
CA ILE A 474 11.23 9.97 46.68
C ILE A 474 11.53 11.27 45.92
N ALA A 475 12.30 12.19 46.50
CA ALA A 475 12.70 13.42 45.82
C ALA A 475 13.59 13.12 44.60
N GLU A 476 14.54 12.19 44.74
CA GLU A 476 15.41 11.72 43.66
C GLU A 476 14.62 11.05 42.54
N ILE A 477 13.69 10.14 42.88
CA ILE A 477 12.76 9.51 41.93
C ILE A 477 11.96 10.57 41.16
N ASN A 478 11.43 11.58 41.86
CA ASN A 478 10.66 12.65 41.22
C ASN A 478 11.49 13.55 40.31
N HIS A 479 12.78 13.71 40.60
CA HIS A 479 13.70 14.49 39.79
C HIS A 479 14.17 13.72 38.55
N GLN A 480 14.45 12.43 38.69
CA GLN A 480 15.07 11.62 37.63
C GLN A 480 14.07 10.92 36.69
N LEU A 481 12.85 10.63 37.16
CA LEU A 481 11.85 9.88 36.39
C LEU A 481 10.61 10.71 36.05
N GLY A 482 10.14 10.58 34.81
CA GLY A 482 8.88 11.16 34.34
C GLY A 482 7.64 10.52 34.98
N ASP A 483 6.47 11.10 34.75
CA ASP A 483 5.21 10.58 35.30
C ASP A 483 4.80 9.28 34.60
N SER A 484 4.88 8.16 35.33
CA SER A 484 4.45 6.84 34.86
C SER A 484 3.67 6.10 35.96
N VAL A 485 2.90 5.09 35.58
CA VAL A 485 2.13 4.27 36.54
C VAL A 485 3.09 3.53 37.48
N GLU A 486 4.21 3.06 36.95
CA GLU A 486 5.26 2.30 37.64
C GLU A 486 5.95 3.17 38.69
N LYS A 487 6.29 4.43 38.35
CA LYS A 487 6.82 5.42 39.30
C LYS A 487 5.85 5.66 40.45
N VAL A 488 4.57 5.89 40.15
CA VAL A 488 3.55 6.15 41.18
C VAL A 488 3.37 4.95 42.10
N LEU A 489 3.37 3.73 41.56
CA LEU A 489 3.31 2.49 42.35
C LEU A 489 4.53 2.34 43.25
N LEU A 490 5.75 2.59 42.76
CA LEU A 490 6.96 2.52 43.57
C LEU A 490 6.94 3.52 44.74
N ILE A 491 6.60 4.79 44.46
CA ILE A 491 6.49 5.82 45.50
C ILE A 491 5.44 5.43 46.53
N LYS A 492 4.31 4.85 46.09
CA LYS A 492 3.28 4.36 47.01
C LYS A 492 3.82 3.24 47.90
N THR A 493 4.51 2.25 47.34
CA THR A 493 5.12 1.17 48.12
C THR A 493 6.10 1.71 49.16
N ILE A 494 6.95 2.68 48.79
CA ILE A 494 7.88 3.34 49.71
C ILE A 494 7.13 4.01 50.88
N LEU A 495 6.08 4.77 50.56
CA LEU A 495 5.28 5.47 51.58
C LEU A 495 4.52 4.52 52.50
N ASP A 496 4.01 3.42 51.96
CA ASP A 496 3.26 2.41 52.72
C ASP A 496 4.22 1.65 53.68
N VAL A 497 5.45 1.33 53.26
CA VAL A 497 6.49 0.75 54.14
C VAL A 497 6.91 1.72 55.26
N GLY A 498 6.98 3.02 54.96
CA GLY A 498 7.23 4.05 55.97
C GLY A 498 6.09 4.23 56.99
N ALA A 499 4.86 3.88 56.61
CA ALA A 499 3.68 4.01 57.47
C ALA A 499 3.50 2.84 58.45
N ASP A 500 3.91 1.62 58.08
CA ASP A 500 3.81 0.44 58.96
C ASP A 500 4.82 0.47 60.13
N ASN A 501 5.91 1.21 60.00
CA ASN A 501 6.91 1.39 61.06
C ASN A 501 6.56 2.51 62.08
N GLY A 502 5.41 3.19 61.92
CA GLY A 502 4.98 4.28 62.80
C GLY A 502 3.54 4.09 63.30
N HIS A 503 3.37 3.83 64.59
CA HIS A 503 2.03 3.82 65.19
C HIS A 503 1.34 5.19 65.08
N ARG A 504 0.16 5.17 64.44
CA ARG A 504 -0.95 6.16 64.41
C ARG A 504 -0.60 7.61 64.03
N GLU A 505 -1.03 8.01 62.83
CA GLU A 505 -2.04 9.07 62.62
C GLU A 505 -2.51 9.11 61.15
N LYS A 506 -3.82 8.96 60.90
CA LYS A 506 -4.44 9.31 59.60
C LYS A 506 -4.60 10.83 59.58
N PRO A 507 -3.92 11.56 58.67
CA PRO A 507 -4.58 12.02 57.45
C PRO A 507 -3.59 12.27 56.27
N ARG A 508 -3.21 11.24 55.50
CA ARG A 508 -2.46 11.42 54.23
C ARG A 508 -3.08 10.77 52.99
N GLN A 509 -4.11 9.92 53.16
CA GLN A 509 -4.82 9.28 52.03
C GLN A 509 -5.49 10.29 51.07
N ASN A 510 -5.92 11.46 51.55
CA ASN A 510 -6.54 12.49 50.70
C ASN A 510 -5.56 13.15 49.70
N LYS A 511 -4.27 13.31 50.03
CA LYS A 511 -3.29 13.89 49.09
C LYS A 511 -2.94 12.92 47.95
N ILE A 512 -2.92 11.63 48.24
CA ILE A 512 -2.59 10.58 47.26
C ILE A 512 -3.75 10.37 46.28
N LEU A 513 -4.99 10.29 46.79
CA LEU A 513 -6.18 10.24 45.94
C LEU A 513 -6.31 11.51 45.09
N HIS A 514 -5.99 12.67 45.66
CA HIS A 514 -5.94 13.94 44.93
C HIS A 514 -4.88 13.96 43.84
N ASN A 515 -3.69 13.37 44.07
CA ASN A 515 -2.65 13.26 43.05
C ASN A 515 -3.01 12.25 41.94
N ILE A 516 -3.63 11.12 42.26
CA ILE A 516 -4.15 10.17 41.27
C ILE A 516 -5.27 10.81 40.44
N ILE A 517 -6.21 11.51 41.09
CA ILE A 517 -7.28 12.26 40.40
C ILE A 517 -6.70 13.39 39.54
N LYS A 518 -5.65 14.08 40.01
CA LYS A 518 -4.97 15.15 39.26
C LYS A 518 -4.19 14.60 38.06
N LEU A 519 -3.59 13.42 38.19
CA LEU A 519 -2.94 12.69 37.11
C LEU A 519 -3.99 12.24 36.07
N MET A 520 -5.08 11.60 36.50
CA MET A 520 -6.18 11.21 35.61
C MET A 520 -6.84 12.42 34.92
N LYS A 521 -7.00 13.55 35.60
CA LYS A 521 -7.49 14.81 34.99
C LYS A 521 -6.54 15.43 33.98
N ARG A 522 -5.24 15.13 34.04
CA ARG A 522 -4.24 15.54 33.03
C ARG A 522 -4.28 14.67 31.75
N PHE A 523 -4.81 13.45 31.85
CA PHE A 523 -4.98 12.54 30.71
C PHE A 523 -6.31 12.70 29.97
N ILE A 524 -7.22 13.56 30.45
CA ILE A 524 -8.46 13.93 29.74
C ILE A 524 -8.19 15.24 28.98
N PRO A 525 -8.27 15.27 27.64
CA PRO A 525 -8.14 16.52 26.88
C PRO A 525 -9.27 17.48 27.27
N GLN A 526 -8.94 18.67 27.77
CA GLN A 526 -9.93 19.74 27.84
C GLN A 526 -10.26 20.17 26.41
N LYS A 527 -11.50 19.94 25.97
CA LYS A 527 -12.06 20.55 24.76
C LYS A 527 -11.89 22.07 24.87
N ARG A 528 -10.97 22.64 24.08
CA ARG A 528 -11.05 24.05 23.67
C ARG A 528 -11.93 24.11 22.43
N GLY A 529 -13.11 24.70 22.58
CA GLY A 529 -14.07 24.93 21.51
C GLY A 529 -15.19 25.79 22.03
N VAL A 530 -15.03 27.11 21.85
CA VAL A 530 -16.00 28.16 22.12
C VAL A 530 -17.27 27.90 21.31
N PHE A 531 -18.41 27.80 21.98
CA PHE A 531 -19.72 28.07 21.41
C PHE A 531 -20.41 29.04 22.37
N GLU A 532 -20.32 30.34 22.06
CA GLU A 532 -21.26 31.32 22.60
C GLU A 532 -22.59 31.11 21.89
N VAL A 533 -23.60 30.76 22.69
CA VAL A 533 -25.01 30.83 22.29
C VAL A 533 -25.45 32.27 22.57
N PRO A 534 -25.92 33.05 21.57
CA PRO A 534 -26.54 34.33 21.89
C PRO A 534 -27.91 34.05 22.49
N ASN A 535 -28.06 34.39 23.77
CA ASN A 535 -29.37 34.52 24.41
C ASN A 535 -30.12 35.69 23.76
N GLY A 536 -31.40 35.46 23.49
CA GLY A 536 -32.29 36.41 22.83
C GLY A 536 -32.48 37.70 23.60
N GLY A 537 -32.61 38.78 22.84
CA GLY A 537 -33.27 40.02 23.25
C GLY A 537 -34.56 40.16 22.46
N GLU A 538 -35.69 40.02 23.14
CA GLU A 538 -36.92 40.75 22.79
C GLU A 538 -36.71 42.23 23.15
N GLY A 539 -37.16 43.15 22.30
CA GLY A 539 -37.41 44.53 22.75
C GLY A 539 -37.16 45.65 21.74
N GLN A 540 -38.22 45.96 20.98
CA GLN A 540 -38.71 47.31 20.65
C GLN A 540 -38.00 48.19 19.59
N ASP A 541 -38.90 48.72 18.74
CA ASP A 541 -38.86 49.77 17.71
C ASP A 541 -38.23 49.49 16.34
#